data_AF-A0A2C9LLV8-F1
#
_entry.id   AF-A0A2C9LLV8-F1
#
_cell.length_a   1.000
_cell.length_b   1.000
_cell.length_c   1.000
_cell.angle_alpha   90.00
_cell.angle_beta   90.00
_cell.angle_gamma   90.00
#
_symmetry.space_group_name_H-M   'P 1'
#
loop_
_entity.id
_entity.type
_entity.pdbx_description
1 polymer ?
#
loop_
_entity_poly.entity_id
_entity_poly.type
_entity_poly.pdbx_seq_one_letter_code
_entity_poly.pdbx_strand_id
1 'polypeptide(L)'
;MDKNVIDGNFVKNMNVLLDSVESNKSCLALATIGNSKFYSNGLDLKYMETLSPEDLVTFIHDAKRLLHRILLFPMPTLAILNGSTYAFGAFLAFAHDIRTMSTDKTVLSFTAVHEKRRVSGFIRDYLK
;
A
#
# COMPACT_ATOMS: atom_id res chain seq x y z
N MET A 1 0.65 -18.29 -5.91
CA MET A 1 -0.54 -17.41 -5.77
C MET A 1 -0.02 -16.00 -5.62
N ASP A 2 -0.55 -15.07 -6.42
CA ASP A 2 -0.15 -13.67 -6.34
C ASP A 2 -0.56 -13.08 -4.98
N LYS A 3 0.38 -12.45 -4.29
CA LYS A 3 0.22 -11.87 -2.95
C LYS A 3 0.05 -10.34 -3.00
N ASN A 4 0.04 -9.74 -4.19
CA ASN A 4 0.00 -8.30 -4.42
C ASN A 4 1.00 -7.56 -3.52
N VAL A 5 2.26 -8.01 -3.61
CA VAL A 5 3.37 -7.40 -2.87
C VAL A 5 3.71 -6.04 -3.46
N ILE A 6 4.27 -5.17 -2.62
CA ILE A 6 4.63 -3.81 -2.96
C ILE A 6 6.14 -3.78 -3.18
N ASP A 7 6.55 -3.67 -4.44
CA ASP A 7 7.93 -3.47 -4.90
C ASP A 7 8.05 -2.14 -5.66
N GLY A 8 9.22 -1.84 -6.21
CA GLY A 8 9.44 -0.61 -6.98
C GLY A 8 8.54 -0.47 -8.22
N ASN A 9 8.24 -1.59 -8.89
CA ASN A 9 7.37 -1.60 -10.07
C ASN A 9 5.92 -1.31 -9.68
N PHE A 10 5.44 -1.89 -8.58
CA PHE A 10 4.14 -1.60 -8.01
C PHE A 10 4.00 -0.10 -7.71
N VAL A 11 4.98 0.50 -7.02
CA VAL A 11 4.94 1.93 -6.67
C VAL A 11 4.92 2.80 -7.92
N LYS A 12 5.75 2.49 -8.92
CA LYS A 12 5.77 3.20 -10.20
C LYS A 12 4.42 3.10 -10.93
N ASN A 13 3.90 1.88 -11.08
CA ASN A 13 2.66 1.63 -11.81
C ASN A 13 1.45 2.27 -11.11
N MET A 14 1.39 2.22 -9.78
CA MET A 14 0.34 2.90 -9.02
C MET A 14 0.36 4.41 -9.27
N ASN A 15 1.53 5.05 -9.28
CA ASN A 15 1.60 6.49 -9.58
C ASN A 15 1.08 6.82 -10.99
N VAL A 16 1.44 6.03 -12.01
CA VAL A 16 0.93 6.19 -13.37
C VAL A 16 -0.61 6.05 -13.42
N LEU A 17 -1.16 5.08 -12.71
CA LEU A 17 -2.62 4.89 -12.63
C LEU A 17 -3.31 6.04 -11.89
N LEU A 18 -2.72 6.53 -10.81
CA LEU A 18 -3.23 7.69 -10.08
C LEU A 18 -3.20 8.95 -10.96
N ASP A 19 -2.14 9.18 -11.74
CA ASP A 19 -2.07 10.27 -12.72
C ASP A 19 -3.20 10.17 -13.75
N SER A 20 -3.47 8.96 -14.25
CA SER A 20 -4.55 8.71 -15.20
C SER A 20 -5.95 8.99 -14.63
N VAL A 21 -6.18 8.68 -13.36
CA VAL A 21 -7.47 8.95 -12.70
C VAL A 21 -7.62 10.43 -12.41
N GLU A 22 -6.57 11.06 -11.90
CA GLU A 22 -6.55 12.49 -11.54
C GLU A 22 -6.74 13.41 -12.76
N SER A 23 -6.16 13.04 -13.90
CA SER A 23 -6.32 13.78 -15.16
C SER A 23 -7.68 13.56 -15.84
N ASN A 24 -8.42 12.52 -15.44
CA ASN A 24 -9.72 12.22 -16.02
C ASN A 24 -10.84 12.97 -15.29
N LYS A 25 -11.31 14.08 -15.87
CA LYS A 25 -12.39 14.91 -15.32
C LYS A 25 -13.73 14.20 -15.14
N SER A 26 -13.93 13.03 -15.76
CA SER A 26 -15.14 12.23 -15.59
C SER A 26 -15.06 11.24 -14.42
N CYS A 27 -13.87 11.00 -13.86
CA CYS A 27 -13.70 10.18 -12.67
C CYS A 27 -14.23 10.92 -11.44
N LEU A 28 -15.17 10.29 -10.74
CA LEU A 28 -15.78 10.84 -9.51
C LEU A 28 -15.21 10.23 -8.23
N ALA A 29 -14.55 9.07 -8.34
CA ALA A 29 -13.95 8.34 -7.23
C ALA A 29 -12.90 7.37 -7.75
N LEU A 30 -11.99 6.97 -6.87
CA LEU A 30 -11.00 5.91 -7.08
C LEU A 30 -11.38 4.68 -6.24
N ALA A 31 -11.30 3.50 -6.83
CA ALA A 31 -11.40 2.24 -6.09
C ALA A 31 -10.18 1.34 -6.37
N THR A 32 -9.66 0.69 -5.34
CA THR A 32 -8.61 -0.33 -5.46
C THR A 32 -9.13 -1.69 -4.97
N ILE A 33 -8.74 -2.75 -5.67
CA ILE A 33 -9.07 -4.14 -5.35
C ILE A 33 -7.88 -5.04 -5.70
N GLY A 34 -7.66 -6.12 -4.94
CA GLY A 34 -6.62 -7.10 -5.22
C GLY A 34 -7.06 -8.16 -6.24
N ASN A 35 -6.11 -8.74 -6.98
CA ASN A 35 -6.41 -9.73 -8.02
C ASN A 35 -6.68 -11.17 -7.51
N SER A 36 -6.55 -11.44 -6.21
CA SER A 36 -6.57 -12.80 -5.67
C SER A 36 -7.12 -12.87 -4.23
N LYS A 37 -6.69 -13.88 -3.44
CA LYS A 37 -6.98 -14.01 -2.00
C LYS A 37 -6.27 -12.96 -1.13
N PHE A 38 -5.52 -12.03 -1.73
CA PHE A 38 -4.91 -10.91 -1.06
C PHE A 38 -5.44 -9.61 -1.66
N TYR A 39 -5.71 -8.62 -0.80
CA TYR A 39 -5.70 -7.23 -1.23
C TYR A 39 -4.24 -6.78 -1.38
N SER A 40 -3.43 -6.95 -0.31
CA SER A 40 -1.97 -6.82 -0.36
C SER A 40 -1.30 -7.48 0.83
N ASN A 41 -0.20 -8.19 0.58
CA ASN A 41 0.67 -8.77 1.61
C ASN A 41 1.81 -7.83 2.05
N GLY A 42 1.75 -6.54 1.69
CA GLY A 42 2.75 -5.54 2.07
C GLY A 42 4.01 -5.56 1.21
N LEU A 43 5.10 -5.01 1.74
CA LEU A 43 6.37 -4.86 1.00
C LEU A 43 6.93 -6.23 0.58
N ASP A 44 7.50 -6.27 -0.63
CA ASP A 44 8.22 -7.44 -1.10
C ASP A 44 9.60 -7.54 -0.42
N LEU A 45 9.69 -8.41 0.59
CA LEU A 45 10.92 -8.64 1.33
C LEU A 45 12.06 -9.18 0.44
N LYS A 46 11.74 -9.99 -0.58
CA LYS A 46 12.77 -10.52 -1.49
C LYS A 46 13.34 -9.42 -2.37
N TYR A 47 12.48 -8.54 -2.87
CA TYR A 47 12.92 -7.35 -3.59
C TYR A 47 13.79 -6.45 -2.70
N MET A 48 13.38 -6.20 -1.45
CA MET A 48 14.16 -5.38 -0.51
C MET A 48 15.57 -5.94 -0.25
N GLU A 49 15.74 -7.27 -0.22
CA GLU A 49 17.03 -7.93 -0.06
C GLU A 49 17.98 -7.74 -1.27
N THR A 50 17.45 -7.34 -2.43
CA THR A 50 18.26 -7.08 -3.64
C THR A 50 18.76 -5.64 -3.74
N LEU A 51 18.27 -4.73 -2.89
CA LEU A 51 18.59 -3.31 -2.95
C LEU A 51 19.86 -2.98 -2.15
N SER A 52 20.61 -1.99 -2.63
CA SER A 52 21.62 -1.33 -1.81
C SER A 52 20.96 -0.63 -0.61
N PRO A 53 21.71 -0.31 0.47
CA PRO A 53 21.16 0.47 1.59
C PRO A 53 20.51 1.80 1.15
N GLU A 54 21.13 2.50 0.18
CA GLU A 54 20.64 3.77 -0.35
C GLU A 54 19.36 3.59 -1.17
N ASP A 55 19.31 2.56 -2.02
CA ASP A 55 18.12 2.24 -2.81
C ASP A 55 16.97 1.76 -1.94
N LEU A 56 17.26 1.03 -0.86
CA LEU A 56 16.27 0.60 0.11
C LEU A 56 15.61 1.80 0.81
N VAL A 57 16.41 2.78 1.24
CA VAL A 57 15.89 4.02 1.85
C VAL A 57 15.02 4.77 0.84
N THR A 58 15.48 4.89 -0.40
CA THR A 58 14.74 5.55 -1.49
C THR A 58 13.41 4.85 -1.76
N PHE A 59 13.41 3.52 -1.89
CA PHE A 59 12.21 2.72 -2.08
C PHE A 59 11.20 2.88 -0.94
N ILE A 60 11.65 2.84 0.32
CA ILE A 60 10.76 3.04 1.47
C ILE A 60 10.16 4.45 1.46
N HIS A 61 10.93 5.47 1.06
CA HIS A 61 10.42 6.83 0.93
C HIS A 61 9.37 6.94 -0.19
N ASP A 62 9.61 6.32 -1.34
CA ASP A 62 8.64 6.34 -2.45
C ASP A 62 7.36 5.57 -2.12
N ALA A 63 7.47 4.44 -1.42
CA ALA A 63 6.31 3.72 -0.91
C ALA A 63 5.50 4.57 0.09
N LYS A 64 6.17 5.30 0.99
CA LYS A 64 5.51 6.27 1.91
C LYS A 64 4.84 7.41 1.15
N ARG A 65 5.50 7.96 0.12
CA ARG A 65 4.94 9.02 -0.73
C ARG A 65 3.67 8.55 -1.47
N LEU A 66 3.64 7.30 -1.92
CA LEU A 66 2.44 6.71 -2.51
C LEU A 66 1.27 6.71 -1.51
N LEU A 67 1.51 6.31 -0.24
CA LEU A 67 0.47 6.36 0.80
C LEU A 67 -0.04 7.79 1.02
N HIS A 68 0.89 8.75 1.13
CA HIS A 68 0.53 10.16 1.30
C HIS A 68 -0.29 10.70 0.13
N ARG A 69 0.07 10.30 -1.10
CA ARG A 69 -0.67 10.69 -2.31
C ARG A 69 -2.09 10.15 -2.32
N ILE A 70 -2.30 8.90 -1.92
CA ILE A 70 -3.65 8.32 -1.82
C ILE A 70 -4.44 9.00 -0.71
N LEU A 71 -3.80 9.30 0.43
CA LEU A 71 -4.43 9.98 1.57
C LEU A 71 -4.91 11.40 1.23
N LEU A 72 -4.21 12.09 0.34
CA LEU A 72 -4.55 13.45 -0.12
C LEU A 72 -5.16 13.49 -1.52
N PHE A 73 -5.66 12.36 -2.01
CA PHE A 73 -6.15 12.28 -3.37
C PHE A 73 -7.37 13.21 -3.57
N PRO A 74 -7.51 13.90 -4.71
CA PRO A 74 -8.49 14.99 -4.87
C PRO A 74 -9.93 14.52 -5.06
N MET A 75 -10.21 13.24 -4.84
CA MET A 75 -11.54 12.62 -4.97
C MET A 75 -11.67 11.44 -3.99
N PRO A 76 -12.90 11.02 -3.64
CA PRO A 76 -13.13 9.91 -2.73
C PRO A 76 -12.40 8.63 -3.16
N THR A 77 -11.76 7.97 -2.20
CA THR A 77 -10.98 6.75 -2.40
C THR A 77 -11.56 5.57 -1.61
N LEU A 78 -11.70 4.41 -2.27
CA LEU A 78 -12.23 3.18 -1.69
C LEU A 78 -11.23 2.03 -1.82
N ALA A 79 -10.81 1.44 -0.70
CA ALA A 79 -10.10 0.17 -0.67
C ALA A 79 -11.09 -1.00 -0.49
N ILE A 80 -11.21 -1.85 -1.50
CA ILE A 80 -12.03 -3.07 -1.47
C ILE A 80 -11.13 -4.22 -1.03
N LEU A 81 -11.18 -4.56 0.27
CA LEU A 81 -10.37 -5.62 0.87
C LEU A 81 -11.01 -7.00 0.59
N ASN A 82 -10.85 -7.45 -0.65
CA ASN A 82 -11.36 -8.73 -1.15
C ASN A 82 -10.57 -9.96 -0.65
N GLY A 83 -9.46 -9.73 0.05
CA GLY A 83 -8.57 -10.77 0.53
C GLY A 83 -7.80 -10.33 1.76
N SER A 84 -6.83 -11.14 2.17
CA SER A 84 -5.93 -10.79 3.28
C SER A 84 -5.14 -9.51 2.99
N THR A 85 -5.00 -8.69 4.03
CA THR A 85 -4.39 -7.36 4.01
C THR A 85 -3.42 -7.23 5.18
N TYR A 86 -2.13 -7.32 4.91
CA TYR A 86 -1.10 -7.41 5.95
C TYR A 86 -0.04 -6.32 5.85
N ALA A 87 0.53 -5.97 7.00
CA ALA A 87 1.71 -5.10 7.12
C ALA A 87 1.55 -3.79 6.32
N PHE A 88 2.41 -3.54 5.33
CA PHE A 88 2.32 -2.34 4.50
C PHE A 88 1.05 -2.29 3.63
N GLY A 89 0.47 -3.45 3.29
CA GLY A 89 -0.83 -3.52 2.63
C GLY A 89 -1.95 -2.96 3.50
N ALA A 90 -1.84 -3.07 4.83
CA ALA A 90 -2.77 -2.41 5.74
C ALA A 90 -2.60 -0.89 5.70
N PHE A 91 -1.36 -0.37 5.69
CA PHE A 91 -1.14 1.07 5.49
C PHE A 91 -1.72 1.57 4.17
N LEU A 92 -1.58 0.82 3.08
CA LEU A 92 -2.20 1.13 1.79
C LEU A 92 -3.73 1.21 1.88
N ALA A 93 -4.37 0.26 2.56
CA ALA A 93 -5.81 0.29 2.81
C ALA A 93 -6.24 1.48 3.69
N PHE A 94 -5.46 1.81 4.71
CA PHE A 94 -5.72 2.94 5.61
C PHE A 94 -5.44 4.31 4.98
N ALA A 95 -4.68 4.37 3.90
CA ALA A 95 -4.49 5.59 3.13
C ALA A 95 -5.74 6.00 2.33
N HIS A 96 -6.67 5.08 2.05
CA HIS A 96 -7.94 5.41 1.40
C HIS A 96 -8.93 6.05 2.40
N ASP A 97 -9.98 6.71 1.92
CA ASP A 97 -11.04 7.28 2.76
C ASP A 97 -11.90 6.16 3.35
N ILE A 98 -12.35 5.26 2.48
CA ILE A 98 -13.28 4.18 2.79
C ILE A 98 -12.60 2.83 2.61
N ARG A 99 -12.93 1.88 3.49
CA ARG A 99 -12.56 0.47 3.35
C ARG A 99 -13.82 -0.39 3.43
N THR A 100 -13.95 -1.36 2.54
CA THR A 100 -14.87 -2.47 2.68
C THR A 100 -14.07 -3.75 2.80
N MET A 101 -14.60 -4.76 3.49
CA MET A 101 -13.87 -6.01 3.74
C MET A 101 -14.82 -7.19 3.61
N SER A 102 -14.39 -8.22 2.89
CA SER A 102 -15.16 -9.46 2.78
C SER A 102 -15.27 -10.15 4.14
N THR A 103 -16.46 -10.66 4.46
CA THR A 103 -16.70 -11.41 5.70
C THR A 103 -16.09 -12.82 5.67
N ASP A 104 -15.67 -13.32 4.50
CA ASP A 104 -15.11 -14.67 4.36
C ASP A 104 -13.58 -14.69 4.50
N LYS A 105 -13.11 -15.13 5.68
CA LYS A 105 -11.70 -15.48 5.97
C LYS A 105 -10.66 -14.46 5.50
N THR A 106 -10.98 -13.17 5.55
CA THR A 106 -10.02 -12.09 5.32
C THR A 106 -9.51 -11.56 6.65
N VAL A 107 -8.28 -11.06 6.66
CA VAL A 107 -7.65 -10.45 7.83
C VAL A 107 -7.07 -9.11 7.42
N LEU A 108 -7.33 -8.07 8.21
CA LEU A 108 -6.64 -6.79 8.15
C LEU A 108 -5.76 -6.67 9.38
N SER A 109 -4.43 -6.65 9.22
CA SER A 109 -3.51 -6.69 10.37
C SER A 109 -2.14 -6.07 10.12
N PHE A 110 -1.64 -5.34 11.11
CA PHE A 110 -0.24 -4.90 11.17
C PHE A 110 0.62 -5.99 11.81
N THR A 111 1.29 -6.81 10.99
CA THR A 111 2.06 -7.96 11.46
C THR A 111 3.51 -7.64 11.83
N ALA A 112 3.92 -6.37 11.75
CA ALA A 112 5.31 -5.94 11.88
C ALA A 112 6.01 -6.41 13.19
N VAL A 113 5.26 -6.53 14.30
CA VAL A 113 5.80 -7.07 15.57
C VAL A 113 6.11 -8.56 15.48
N HIS A 114 5.23 -9.35 14.86
CA HIS A 114 5.41 -10.79 14.65
C HIS A 114 6.64 -11.08 13.76
N GLU A 115 6.86 -10.20 12.77
CA GLU A 115 8.01 -10.25 11.86
C GLU A 115 9.30 -9.62 12.45
N LYS A 116 9.28 -9.22 13.74
CA LYS A 116 10.39 -8.54 14.43
C LYS A 116 10.85 -7.24 13.76
N ARG A 117 9.99 -6.61 12.95
CA ARG A 117 10.22 -5.35 12.23
C ARG A 117 9.29 -4.26 12.76
N ARG A 118 9.57 -3.75 13.96
CA ARG A 118 8.70 -2.78 14.64
C ARG A 118 8.44 -1.54 13.79
N VAL A 119 7.17 -1.12 13.73
CA VAL A 119 6.73 0.10 13.05
C VAL A 119 7.38 1.36 13.66
N SER A 120 7.89 1.31 14.88
CA SER A 120 8.56 2.46 15.52
C SER A 120 9.70 3.01 14.68
N GLY A 121 10.47 2.19 13.95
CA GLY A 121 11.50 2.68 13.03
C GLY A 121 10.92 3.39 11.80
N PHE A 122 9.70 3.04 11.41
CA PHE A 122 8.99 3.61 10.26
C PHE A 122 8.30 4.95 10.59
N ILE A 123 7.77 5.09 11.81
CA ILE A 123 7.07 6.30 12.30
C ILE A 123 8.03 7.35 12.85
N ARG A 124 9.20 6.96 13.35
CA ARG A 124 10.15 7.89 14.01
C ARG A 124 10.54 9.10 13.15
N ASP A 125 10.53 8.95 11.83
CA ASP A 125 10.84 10.03 10.89
C ASP A 125 9.76 11.12 10.82
N TYR A 126 8.54 10.84 11.30
CA TYR A 126 7.39 11.77 11.28
C TYR A 126 7.19 12.54 12.59
N LEU A 127 7.90 12.16 13.67
CA LEU A 127 7.76 12.76 15.01
C LEU A 127 8.93 13.67 15.38
N LYS A 128 9.74 14.04 14.38
CA LYS A 128 10.76 15.08 14.48
C LYS A 128 10.42 16.18 13.48
#